data_AF-A0A498PZP7-F1
#
_entry.id   AF-A0A498PZP7-F1
#
_cell.length_a   1.000
_cell.length_b   1.000
_cell.length_c   1.000
_cell.angle_alpha   90.00
_cell.angle_beta   90.00
_cell.angle_gamma   90.00
#
_symmetry.space_group_name_H-M   'P 1'
#
loop_
_entity.id
_entity.type
_entity.pdbx_description
1 polymer ?
#
loop_
_entity_poly.entity_id
_entity_poly.type
_entity_poly.pdbx_seq_one_letter_code
_entity_poly.pdbx_strand_id
1 'polypeptide(L)'
;MNEPSVEVAPRARERVVVHVDSLTARFVAALAVFCAACWLIALLAHNYRHEDWQAAGRLSWSLTMLAAVALIARGIFLGRPVTAMHAAAAALFLVIGLGLHVLSFDLAGEMLIAGSGLVLMWPTSSHPRPDDLPRVWALVNATCEDPLAPFAMQAGKCYHFSAAGTAALAYRTRMGFAVVAGDPVGDESQFAGLVADFAALCHARGWRIAVLACSQRRLRLWTDPALPGRSLRAVPIGRDVVIDVPNFAMVGRKFRNLRQAVKRTHNFGIATEIVAEQELDEERRAELTEVLLASPKGARTDRGFCMSLDGVLEGKYPGVQLIIARDASGQVQGFDRFTTAGGGSDFSLDVPWRRRGAPNGIDERLSVDMITAAKDAGARRLSLAFAAFPEIFDAAHRSRLQRLFYLLIHLLDPMISLESLYRYLCKFHALDERRYALVSLSQLVPLLIVLLSLEFMPRRRQLP
;
A
#
# COMPACT_ATOMS: atom_id res chain seq x y z
N MET A 1 -17.39 -33.69 6.83
CA MET A 1 -16.45 -34.14 7.89
C MET A 1 -15.60 -32.92 8.21
N ASN A 2 -15.86 -32.27 9.35
CA ASN A 2 -15.27 -30.99 9.71
C ASN A 2 -13.81 -31.19 10.13
N GLU A 3 -12.87 -30.74 9.30
CA GLU A 3 -11.52 -30.47 9.79
C GLU A 3 -11.54 -29.10 10.51
N PRO A 4 -11.05 -29.01 11.75
CA PRO A 4 -10.89 -27.73 12.40
C PRO A 4 -9.81 -26.93 11.66
N SER A 5 -10.10 -25.66 11.41
CA SER A 5 -9.11 -24.67 11.02
C SER A 5 -7.88 -24.78 11.91
N VAL A 6 -6.74 -25.14 11.34
CA VAL A 6 -5.45 -25.10 12.03
C VAL A 6 -5.14 -23.65 12.35
N GLU A 7 -5.60 -23.18 13.51
CA GLU A 7 -4.98 -22.06 14.20
C GLU A 7 -3.53 -22.46 14.45
N VAL A 8 -2.63 -21.98 13.59
CA VAL A 8 -1.20 -22.06 13.82
C VAL A 8 -0.95 -21.37 15.17
N ALA A 9 -0.69 -22.18 16.20
CA ALA A 9 -0.32 -21.68 17.52
C ALA A 9 0.76 -20.60 17.34
N PRO A 10 0.61 -19.42 17.98
CA PRO A 10 1.60 -18.36 17.84
C PRO A 10 2.97 -18.94 18.18
N ARG A 11 3.96 -18.73 17.30
CA ARG A 11 5.35 -19.12 17.58
C ARG A 11 5.68 -18.64 18.99
N ALA A 12 6.42 -19.40 19.79
CA ALA A 12 6.71 -19.04 21.19
C ALA A 12 7.21 -17.59 21.40
N ARG A 13 7.82 -16.99 20.35
CA ARG A 13 8.27 -15.59 20.29
C ARG A 13 7.15 -14.54 20.17
N GLU A 14 5.99 -14.90 19.62
CA GLU A 14 4.84 -14.02 19.37
C GLU A 14 3.78 -14.12 20.48
N ARG A 15 4.03 -14.91 21.52
CA ARG A 15 3.12 -15.02 22.67
C ARG A 15 2.97 -13.65 23.33
N VAL A 16 1.74 -13.14 23.37
CA VAL A 16 1.41 -11.89 24.06
C VAL A 16 1.52 -12.13 25.55
N VAL A 17 2.35 -11.33 26.22
CA VAL A 17 2.60 -11.40 27.67
C VAL A 17 1.69 -10.42 28.40
N VAL A 18 1.37 -9.27 27.78
CA VAL A 18 0.49 -8.25 28.36
C VAL A 18 -0.42 -7.65 27.28
N HIS A 19 -1.73 -7.72 27.51
CA HIS A 19 -2.70 -6.85 26.82
C HIS A 19 -2.88 -5.57 27.63
N VAL A 20 -2.69 -4.42 26.98
CA VAL A 20 -2.74 -3.11 27.67
C VAL A 20 -3.99 -2.31 27.33
N ASP A 21 -5.03 -2.98 26.85
CA ASP A 21 -6.25 -2.34 26.37
C ASP A 21 -7.30 -2.18 27.46
N SER A 22 -6.92 -1.52 28.55
CA SER A 22 -7.84 -1.16 29.64
C SER A 22 -7.76 0.32 29.96
N LEU A 23 -8.90 0.91 30.32
CA LEU A 23 -8.96 2.31 30.79
C LEU A 23 -8.04 2.51 31.99
N THR A 24 -7.96 1.53 32.88
CA THR A 24 -7.06 1.52 34.04
C THR A 24 -5.60 1.62 33.62
N ALA A 25 -5.16 0.82 32.64
CA ALA A 25 -3.78 0.88 32.19
C ALA A 25 -3.44 2.23 31.54
N ARG A 26 -4.38 2.82 30.79
CA ARG A 26 -4.21 4.17 30.20
C ARG A 26 -4.14 5.25 31.28
N PHE A 27 -4.98 5.16 32.33
CA PHE A 27 -4.98 6.09 33.46
C PHE A 27 -3.67 6.00 34.25
N VAL A 28 -3.23 4.78 34.59
CA VAL A 28 -1.95 4.54 35.28
C VAL A 28 -0.77 5.05 34.46
N ALA A 29 -0.77 4.81 33.15
CA ALA A 29 0.26 5.32 32.25
C ALA A 29 0.28 6.86 32.19
N ALA A 30 -0.89 7.50 32.13
CA ALA A 30 -1.00 8.96 32.16
C ALA A 30 -0.49 9.54 33.48
N LEU A 31 -0.86 8.92 34.61
CA LEU A 31 -0.40 9.31 35.93
C LEU A 31 1.12 9.16 36.06
N ALA A 32 1.70 8.06 35.56
CA ALA A 32 3.15 7.84 35.58
C ALA A 32 3.90 8.94 34.79
N VAL A 33 3.42 9.31 33.60
CA VAL A 33 3.99 10.43 32.82
C VAL A 33 3.85 11.75 33.58
N PHE A 34 2.68 12.02 34.17
CA PHE A 34 2.43 13.24 34.94
C PHE A 34 3.37 13.35 36.15
N CYS A 35 3.50 12.29 36.94
CA CYS A 35 4.41 12.23 38.08
C CYS A 35 5.87 12.43 37.66
N ALA A 36 6.31 11.78 36.58
CA ALA A 36 7.67 11.95 36.05
C ALA A 36 7.93 13.39 35.57
N ALA A 37 6.94 14.04 34.95
CA ALA A 37 7.03 15.44 34.54
C ALA A 37 7.05 16.40 35.74
N CYS A 38 6.19 16.20 36.74
CA CYS A 38 6.19 16.98 37.98
C CYS A 38 7.53 16.86 38.72
N TRP A 39 8.11 15.65 38.78
CA TRP A 39 9.44 15.43 39.34
C TRP A 39 10.52 16.22 38.59
N LEU A 40 10.52 16.18 37.25
CA LEU A 40 11.47 16.95 36.44
C LEU A 40 11.34 18.46 36.68
N ILE A 41 10.11 18.97 36.78
CA ILE A 41 9.84 20.39 37.07
C ILE A 41 10.36 20.77 38.46
N ALA A 42 10.10 19.95 39.49
CA ALA A 42 10.60 20.18 40.83
C ALA A 42 12.14 20.20 40.89
N LEU A 43 12.78 19.29 40.14
CA LEU A 43 14.24 19.20 40.05
C LEU A 43 14.84 20.43 39.37
N LEU A 44 14.23 20.90 38.28
CA LEU A 44 14.62 22.16 37.61
C LEU A 44 14.45 23.39 38.52
N ALA A 45 13.33 23.47 39.25
CA ALA A 45 13.04 24.57 40.17
C ALA A 45 13.99 24.59 41.39
N HIS A 46 14.47 23.43 41.83
CA HIS A 46 15.41 23.30 42.93
C HIS A 46 16.86 23.56 42.49
N ASN A 47 17.27 23.10 41.31
CA ASN A 47 18.59 23.36 40.73
C ASN A 47 18.86 24.85 40.54
N TYR A 48 17.83 25.65 40.21
CA TYR A 48 17.97 27.11 40.08
C TYR A 48 18.36 27.79 41.41
N ARG A 49 18.19 27.13 42.57
CA ARG A 49 18.42 27.73 43.89
C ARG A 49 19.77 27.40 44.52
N HIS A 50 20.52 26.41 44.03
CA HIS A 50 21.81 25.99 44.61
C HIS A 50 22.81 25.57 43.51
N GLU A 51 23.92 26.30 43.38
CA GLU A 51 24.94 26.10 42.31
C GLU A 51 25.88 24.90 42.54
N ASP A 52 25.93 24.32 43.75
CA ASP A 52 26.95 23.32 44.14
C ASP A 52 26.52 21.84 44.02
N TRP A 53 25.40 21.53 43.34
CA TRP A 53 24.89 20.15 43.29
C TRP A 53 25.22 19.47 41.96
N GLN A 54 25.46 18.15 41.95
CA GLN A 54 25.69 17.28 40.76
C GLN A 54 24.48 17.29 39.78
N ALA A 55 24.21 18.44 39.18
CA ALA A 55 22.98 18.82 38.49
C ALA A 55 22.85 18.16 37.11
N ALA A 56 23.96 18.05 36.38
CA ALA A 56 23.97 17.56 35.01
C ALA A 56 23.54 16.09 34.91
N GLY A 57 24.11 15.20 35.74
CA GLY A 57 23.80 13.77 35.71
C GLY A 57 22.39 13.43 36.25
N ARG A 58 21.87 14.19 37.22
CA ARG A 58 20.48 13.98 37.70
C ARG A 58 19.43 14.42 36.69
N LEU A 59 19.72 15.50 35.96
CA LEU A 59 18.84 16.02 34.92
C LEU A 59 18.79 15.07 33.71
N SER A 60 19.95 14.56 33.27
CA SER A 60 20.03 13.60 32.16
C SER A 60 19.34 12.28 32.48
N TRP A 61 19.52 11.75 33.69
CA TRP A 61 18.82 10.55 34.17
C TRP A 61 17.30 10.75 34.26
N SER A 62 16.85 11.90 34.76
CA SER A 62 15.42 12.23 34.87
C SER A 62 14.76 12.39 33.49
N LEU A 63 15.46 13.01 32.53
CA LEU A 63 15.01 13.09 31.14
C LEU A 63 14.94 11.72 30.48
N THR A 64 15.92 10.86 30.72
CA THR A 64 15.97 9.48 30.21
C THR A 64 14.79 8.66 30.73
N MET A 65 14.51 8.72 32.03
CA MET A 65 13.35 8.06 32.64
C MET A 65 12.04 8.62 32.10
N LEU A 66 11.90 9.94 32.00
CA LEU A 66 10.70 10.56 31.44
C LEU A 66 10.48 10.12 29.98
N ALA A 67 11.54 10.07 29.18
CA ALA A 67 11.47 9.60 27.80
C ALA A 67 11.03 8.14 27.71
N ALA A 68 11.63 7.24 28.50
CA ALA A 68 11.23 5.83 28.56
C ALA A 68 9.76 5.68 28.96
N VAL A 69 9.33 6.34 30.05
CA VAL A 69 7.94 6.29 30.56
C VAL A 69 6.97 6.87 29.52
N ALA A 70 7.31 7.97 28.86
CA ALA A 70 6.47 8.57 27.83
C ALA A 70 6.32 7.65 26.60
N LEU A 71 7.38 6.96 26.19
CA LEU A 71 7.35 5.99 25.09
C LEU A 71 6.50 4.77 25.43
N ILE A 72 6.64 4.25 26.66
CA ILE A 72 5.81 3.17 27.18
C ILE A 72 4.35 3.59 27.21
N ALA A 73 4.04 4.72 27.86
CA ALA A 73 2.68 5.26 27.95
C ALA A 73 2.07 5.46 26.57
N ARG A 74 2.83 6.02 25.61
CA ARG A 74 2.37 6.15 24.21
C ARG A 74 2.00 4.80 23.60
N GLY A 75 2.79 3.75 23.83
CA GLY A 75 2.46 2.39 23.36
C GLY A 75 1.15 1.85 23.94
N ILE A 76 0.92 2.10 25.24
CA ILE A 76 -0.31 1.74 25.95
C ILE A 76 -1.53 2.48 25.38
N PHE A 77 -1.40 3.78 25.16
CA PHE A 77 -2.45 4.58 24.51
C PHE A 77 -2.76 4.15 23.08
N LEU A 78 -1.81 3.49 22.41
CA LEU A 78 -1.98 2.90 21.09
C LEU A 78 -2.49 1.44 21.14
N GLY A 79 -2.75 0.88 22.33
CA GLY A 79 -3.24 -0.49 22.51
C GLY A 79 -2.23 -1.56 22.10
N ARG A 80 -0.93 -1.26 22.10
CA ARG A 80 0.09 -2.18 21.60
C ARG A 80 0.29 -3.35 22.58
N PRO A 81 0.18 -4.61 22.13
CA PRO A 81 0.49 -5.75 22.99
C PRO A 81 2.00 -5.89 23.17
N VAL A 82 2.41 -6.30 24.38
CA VAL A 82 3.81 -6.63 24.66
C VAL A 82 4.00 -8.13 24.47
N THR A 83 4.85 -8.52 23.51
CA THR A 83 5.21 -9.92 23.26
C THR A 83 6.43 -10.32 24.09
N ALA A 84 6.66 -11.62 24.25
CA ALA A 84 7.87 -12.12 24.90
C ALA A 84 9.16 -11.59 24.24
N MET A 85 9.16 -11.46 22.90
CA MET A 85 10.27 -10.89 22.15
C MET A 85 10.48 -9.40 22.46
N HIS A 86 9.41 -8.61 22.55
CA HIS A 86 9.51 -7.19 22.93
C HIS A 86 10.11 -7.03 24.33
N ALA A 87 9.64 -7.82 25.29
CA ALA A 87 10.13 -7.80 26.66
C ALA A 87 11.62 -8.19 26.75
N ALA A 88 12.02 -9.27 26.07
CA ALA A 88 13.41 -9.71 26.05
C ALA A 88 14.35 -8.69 25.38
N ALA A 89 13.94 -8.12 24.24
CA ALA A 89 14.72 -7.10 23.54
C ALA A 89 14.83 -5.80 24.35
N ALA A 90 13.74 -5.36 25.00
CA ALA A 90 13.75 -4.19 25.87
C ALA A 90 14.65 -4.40 27.09
N ALA A 91 14.61 -5.59 27.70
CA ALA A 91 15.51 -5.94 28.80
C ALA A 91 16.98 -5.94 28.36
N LEU A 92 17.29 -6.45 27.17
CA LEU A 92 18.64 -6.39 26.62
C LEU A 92 19.11 -4.93 26.40
N PHE A 93 18.25 -4.08 25.85
CA PHE A 93 18.54 -2.65 25.68
C PHE A 93 18.82 -1.97 27.01
N LEU A 94 18.03 -2.28 28.04
CA LEU A 94 18.20 -1.74 29.39
C LEU A 94 19.52 -2.21 30.02
N VAL A 95 19.85 -3.50 29.91
CA VAL A 95 21.10 -4.08 30.45
C VAL A 95 22.33 -3.50 29.75
N ILE A 96 22.33 -3.44 28.41
CA ILE A 96 23.44 -2.85 27.64
C ILE A 96 23.55 -1.35 27.96
N GLY A 97 22.41 -0.64 28.02
CA GLY A 97 22.39 0.78 28.34
C GLY A 97 22.96 1.09 29.73
N LEU A 98 22.57 0.31 30.74
CA LEU A 98 23.13 0.41 32.08
C LEU A 98 24.63 0.09 32.10
N GLY A 99 25.06 -0.94 31.36
CA GLY A 99 26.48 -1.28 31.23
C GLY A 99 27.31 -0.17 30.60
N LEU A 100 26.81 0.47 29.53
CA LEU A 100 27.47 1.61 28.89
C LEU A 100 27.57 2.82 29.83
N HIS A 101 26.53 3.07 30.63
CA HIS A 101 26.56 4.13 31.63
C HIS A 101 27.63 3.86 32.72
N VAL A 102 27.75 2.61 33.18
CA VAL A 102 28.82 2.21 34.13
C VAL A 102 30.22 2.36 33.52
N LEU A 103 30.35 2.15 32.20
CA LEU A 103 31.60 2.33 31.45
C LEU A 103 31.86 3.80 31.01
N SER A 104 31.11 4.76 31.55
CA SER A 104 31.22 6.20 31.26
C SER A 104 30.88 6.61 29.82
N PHE A 105 30.10 5.80 29.10
CA PHE A 105 29.51 6.15 27.81
C PHE A 105 28.07 6.68 27.99
N ASP A 106 27.92 7.76 28.75
CA ASP A 106 26.63 8.23 29.28
C ASP A 106 25.57 8.45 28.21
N LEU A 107 25.88 9.20 27.14
CA LEU A 107 24.90 9.51 26.09
C LEU A 107 24.37 8.24 25.41
N ALA A 108 25.26 7.27 25.13
CA ALA A 108 24.86 6.02 24.48
C ALA A 108 24.05 5.14 25.45
N GLY A 109 24.43 5.09 26.72
CA GLY A 109 23.69 4.40 27.78
C GLY A 109 22.28 4.95 27.95
N GLU A 110 22.15 6.27 28.08
CA GLU A 110 20.89 6.99 28.20
C GLU A 110 19.98 6.76 26.99
N MET A 111 20.52 6.84 25.77
CA MET A 111 19.75 6.56 24.55
C MET A 111 19.20 5.12 24.50
N LEU A 112 19.97 4.13 24.95
CA LEU A 112 19.52 2.73 25.00
C LEU A 112 18.47 2.51 26.10
N ILE A 113 18.63 3.12 27.27
CA ILE A 113 17.65 3.06 28.36
C ILE A 113 16.34 3.72 27.93
N ALA A 114 16.37 4.93 27.38
CA ALA A 114 15.18 5.58 26.82
C ALA A 114 14.57 4.74 25.68
N GLY A 115 15.41 4.21 24.79
CA GLY A 115 15.03 3.36 23.67
C GLY A 115 14.38 2.04 24.08
N SER A 116 14.67 1.51 25.27
CA SER A 116 14.03 0.29 25.78
C SER A 116 12.49 0.42 25.85
N GLY A 117 11.97 1.61 26.17
CA GLY A 117 10.54 1.88 26.17
C GLY A 117 9.91 1.83 24.76
N LEU A 118 10.64 2.28 23.74
CA LEU A 118 10.23 2.17 22.33
C LEU A 118 10.24 0.70 21.86
N VAL A 119 11.27 -0.06 22.23
CA VAL A 119 11.43 -1.48 21.88
C VAL A 119 10.36 -2.34 22.55
N LEU A 120 10.06 -2.06 23.83
CA LEU A 120 9.00 -2.75 24.57
C LEU A 120 7.63 -2.57 23.91
N MET A 121 7.38 -1.37 23.39
CA MET A 121 6.13 -0.99 22.73
C MET A 121 6.25 -1.01 21.20
N TRP A 122 7.17 -1.79 20.63
CA TRP A 122 7.34 -1.86 19.19
C TRP A 122 6.07 -2.46 18.53
N PRO A 123 5.61 -1.94 17.38
CA PRO A 123 4.40 -2.48 16.75
C PRO A 123 4.64 -3.89 16.22
N THR A 124 3.71 -4.79 16.51
CA THR A 124 3.66 -6.12 15.88
C THR A 124 3.42 -5.95 14.37
N SER A 125 3.91 -6.92 13.59
CA SER A 125 3.71 -6.96 12.14
C SER A 125 3.02 -8.25 11.74
N SER A 126 2.29 -8.19 10.63
CA SER A 126 1.78 -9.35 9.90
C SER A 126 2.74 -9.69 8.77
N HIS A 127 2.93 -10.98 8.53
CA HIS A 127 3.80 -11.48 7.47
C HIS A 127 2.96 -12.06 6.33
N PRO A 128 3.27 -11.71 5.06
CA PRO A 128 2.62 -12.31 3.90
C PRO A 128 2.75 -13.84 3.90
N ARG A 129 1.72 -14.51 3.42
CA ARG A 129 1.67 -15.96 3.24
C ARG A 129 1.47 -16.24 1.75
N PRO A 130 2.54 -16.56 1.00
CA PRO A 130 2.44 -16.81 -0.44
C PRO A 130 1.46 -17.92 -0.81
N ASP A 131 1.31 -18.91 0.08
CA ASP A 131 0.42 -20.07 -0.10
C ASP A 131 -1.07 -19.69 -0.15
N ASP A 132 -1.45 -18.49 0.28
CA ASP A 132 -2.83 -18.00 0.20
C ASP A 132 -3.20 -17.53 -1.22
N LEU A 133 -2.23 -17.38 -2.14
CA LEU A 133 -2.46 -16.84 -3.49
C LEU A 133 -3.56 -17.58 -4.28
N PRO A 134 -3.61 -18.93 -4.36
CA PRO A 134 -4.67 -19.62 -5.09
C PRO A 134 -6.07 -19.35 -4.52
N ARG A 135 -6.17 -19.20 -3.20
CA ARG A 135 -7.43 -18.88 -2.52
C ARG A 135 -7.86 -17.45 -2.85
N VAL A 136 -6.93 -16.50 -2.81
CA VAL A 136 -7.20 -15.09 -3.14
C VAL A 136 -7.56 -14.94 -4.62
N TRP A 137 -6.90 -15.66 -5.52
CA TRP A 137 -7.23 -15.70 -6.93
C TRP A 137 -8.68 -16.14 -7.17
N ALA A 138 -9.13 -17.20 -6.50
CA ALA A 138 -10.52 -17.66 -6.63
C ALA A 138 -11.52 -16.55 -6.24
N LEU A 139 -11.22 -15.77 -5.20
CA LEU A 139 -12.04 -14.63 -4.77
C LEU A 139 -11.99 -13.47 -5.78
N VAL A 140 -10.81 -13.13 -6.29
CA VAL A 140 -10.63 -12.12 -7.35
C VAL A 140 -11.41 -12.50 -8.60
N ASN A 141 -11.30 -13.75 -9.03
CA ASN A 141 -11.98 -14.25 -10.22
C ASN A 141 -13.51 -14.29 -10.03
N ALA A 142 -14.00 -14.40 -8.80
CA ALA A 142 -15.42 -14.29 -8.48
C ALA A 142 -15.88 -12.83 -8.26
N THR A 143 -14.96 -11.87 -8.10
CA THR A 143 -15.28 -10.46 -7.88
C THR A 143 -15.61 -9.79 -9.21
N CYS A 144 -16.82 -9.23 -9.31
CA CYS A 144 -17.25 -8.47 -10.48
C CYS A 144 -17.31 -6.98 -10.15
N GLU A 145 -17.21 -6.14 -11.19
CA GLU A 145 -17.39 -4.68 -11.07
C GLU A 145 -16.36 -3.99 -10.16
N ASP A 146 -15.20 -4.61 -9.94
CA ASP A 146 -14.04 -3.94 -9.37
C ASP A 146 -12.78 -4.29 -10.17
N PRO A 147 -12.40 -3.44 -11.14
CA PRO A 147 -11.19 -3.68 -11.92
C PRO A 147 -9.93 -3.67 -11.04
N LEU A 148 -9.94 -3.10 -9.84
CA LEU A 148 -8.77 -3.13 -8.96
C LEU A 148 -8.63 -4.43 -8.16
N ALA A 149 -9.62 -5.33 -8.18
CA ALA A 149 -9.60 -6.58 -7.44
C ALA A 149 -8.34 -7.44 -7.68
N PRO A 150 -7.80 -7.58 -8.91
CA PRO A 150 -6.59 -8.37 -9.15
C PRO A 150 -5.36 -7.91 -8.36
N PHE A 151 -5.26 -6.61 -8.07
CA PHE A 151 -4.14 -6.06 -7.32
C PHE A 151 -4.12 -6.53 -5.87
N ALA A 152 -5.19 -7.13 -5.34
CA ALA A 152 -5.18 -7.83 -4.06
C ALA A 152 -4.10 -8.92 -4.00
N MET A 153 -3.76 -9.57 -5.12
CA MET A 153 -2.85 -10.73 -5.20
C MET A 153 -1.38 -10.43 -4.92
N GLN A 154 -0.95 -9.16 -4.97
CA GLN A 154 0.46 -8.78 -4.83
C GLN A 154 1.15 -9.44 -3.62
N ALA A 155 2.35 -9.96 -3.82
CA ALA A 155 3.09 -10.79 -2.87
C ALA A 155 3.33 -10.15 -1.49
N GLY A 156 3.36 -8.82 -1.45
CA GLY A 156 3.63 -8.06 -0.22
C GLY A 156 2.45 -8.00 0.75
N LYS A 157 1.28 -8.52 0.37
CA LYS A 157 0.05 -8.40 1.14
C LYS A 157 -0.20 -9.62 2.03
N CYS A 158 -0.82 -9.35 3.17
CA CYS A 158 -1.46 -10.31 4.03
C CYS A 158 -2.96 -10.30 3.71
N TYR A 159 -3.65 -11.38 4.07
CA TYR A 159 -5.07 -11.52 3.83
C TYR A 159 -5.81 -11.76 5.13
N HIS A 160 -6.94 -11.09 5.31
CA HIS A 160 -7.91 -11.41 6.32
C HIS A 160 -9.15 -11.97 5.62
N PHE A 161 -9.49 -13.22 5.91
CA PHE A 161 -10.61 -13.91 5.28
C PHE A 161 -11.83 -13.89 6.18
N SER A 162 -13.02 -13.88 5.57
CA SER A 162 -14.27 -14.12 6.28
C SER A 162 -14.29 -15.54 6.86
N ALA A 163 -15.11 -15.76 7.88
CA ALA A 163 -15.28 -17.08 8.49
C ALA A 163 -15.72 -18.15 7.46
N ALA A 164 -16.59 -17.77 6.51
CA ALA A 164 -17.01 -18.64 5.40
C ALA A 164 -15.93 -18.83 4.33
N GLY A 165 -14.90 -18.00 4.32
CA GLY A 165 -13.80 -18.04 3.35
C GLY A 165 -14.16 -17.58 1.95
N THR A 166 -15.34 -17.00 1.76
CA THR A 166 -15.87 -16.51 0.47
C THR A 166 -15.58 -15.03 0.21
N ALA A 167 -14.90 -14.35 1.12
CA ALA A 167 -14.46 -12.97 0.97
C ALA A 167 -13.14 -12.70 1.72
N ALA A 168 -12.35 -11.74 1.25
CA ALA A 168 -11.08 -11.37 1.85
C ALA A 168 -10.73 -9.89 1.72
N LEU A 169 -9.97 -9.39 2.69
CA LEU A 169 -9.31 -8.09 2.69
C LEU A 169 -7.80 -8.29 2.47
N ALA A 170 -7.24 -7.61 1.49
CA ALA A 170 -5.80 -7.55 1.30
C ALA A 170 -5.22 -6.33 2.05
N TYR A 171 -4.25 -6.56 2.93
CA TYR A 171 -3.67 -5.51 3.77
C TYR A 171 -2.17 -5.70 3.98
N ARG A 172 -1.48 -4.67 4.47
CA ARG A 172 -0.10 -4.79 4.93
C ARG A 172 0.12 -3.98 6.19
N THR A 173 0.86 -4.56 7.13
CA THR A 173 1.20 -3.85 8.37
C THR A 173 2.51 -3.11 8.24
N ARG A 174 2.57 -1.85 8.68
CA ARG A 174 3.80 -1.08 8.74
C ARG A 174 3.72 -0.01 9.83
N MET A 175 4.73 0.07 10.69
CA MET A 175 4.83 1.06 11.78
C MET A 175 3.57 1.15 12.67
N GLY A 176 2.88 0.02 12.90
CA GLY A 176 1.66 -0.05 13.71
C GLY A 176 0.39 0.42 12.99
N PHE A 177 0.43 0.51 11.66
CA PHE A 177 -0.74 0.63 10.82
C PHE A 177 -1.02 -0.67 10.11
N ALA A 178 -2.28 -1.03 9.95
CA ALA A 178 -2.75 -2.01 8.99
C ALA A 178 -3.36 -1.25 7.81
N VAL A 179 -2.63 -1.19 6.70
CA VAL A 179 -3.07 -0.49 5.49
C VAL A 179 -3.77 -1.49 4.59
N VAL A 180 -5.08 -1.31 4.41
CA VAL A 180 -5.91 -2.08 3.49
C VAL A 180 -5.73 -1.53 2.08
N ALA A 181 -5.60 -2.43 1.11
CA ALA A 181 -5.40 -2.10 -0.29
C ALA A 181 -6.66 -2.37 -1.09
N GLY A 182 -7.34 -1.31 -1.53
CA GLY A 182 -8.58 -1.39 -2.29
C GLY A 182 -9.78 -1.82 -1.45
N ASP A 183 -10.78 -2.36 -2.13
CA ASP A 183 -11.99 -2.91 -1.55
C ASP A 183 -11.81 -4.40 -1.18
N PRO A 184 -12.69 -4.97 -0.35
CA PRO A 184 -12.72 -6.42 -0.16
C PRO A 184 -13.05 -7.15 -1.48
N VAL A 185 -12.51 -8.37 -1.64
CA VAL A 185 -12.75 -9.25 -2.79
C VAL A 185 -13.61 -10.45 -2.38
N GLY A 186 -14.41 -10.98 -3.31
CA GLY A 186 -15.30 -12.13 -3.12
C GLY A 186 -16.77 -11.73 -2.92
N ASP A 187 -17.48 -12.49 -2.08
CA ASP A 187 -18.91 -12.32 -1.80
C ASP A 187 -19.19 -11.04 -0.99
N GLU A 188 -19.87 -10.08 -1.63
CA GLU A 188 -20.22 -8.79 -1.05
C GLU A 188 -21.05 -8.89 0.22
N SER A 189 -21.86 -9.94 0.37
CA SER A 189 -22.73 -10.12 1.55
C SER A 189 -21.91 -10.26 2.84
N GLN A 190 -20.66 -10.71 2.73
CA GLN A 190 -19.74 -10.92 3.84
C GLN A 190 -18.92 -9.68 4.21
N PHE A 191 -18.92 -8.63 3.37
CA PHE A 191 -17.97 -7.53 3.52
C PHE A 191 -18.12 -6.74 4.83
N ALA A 192 -19.36 -6.52 5.29
CA ALA A 192 -19.60 -5.80 6.53
C ALA A 192 -19.05 -6.56 7.75
N GLY A 193 -19.34 -7.86 7.84
CA GLY A 193 -18.79 -8.73 8.89
C GLY A 193 -17.27 -8.83 8.82
N LEU A 194 -16.73 -9.00 7.62
CA LEU A 194 -15.29 -9.05 7.38
C LEU A 194 -14.54 -7.79 7.84
N VAL A 195 -15.11 -6.59 7.58
CA VAL A 195 -14.51 -5.32 8.02
C VAL A 195 -14.60 -5.17 9.54
N ALA A 196 -15.70 -5.59 10.16
CA ALA A 196 -15.85 -5.59 11.62
C ALA A 196 -14.84 -6.53 12.30
N ASP A 197 -14.71 -7.76 11.80
CA ASP A 197 -13.75 -8.76 12.29
C ASP A 197 -12.31 -8.27 12.12
N PHE A 198 -11.99 -7.65 10.98
CA PHE A 198 -10.69 -7.05 10.73
C PHE A 198 -10.40 -5.87 11.68
N ALA A 199 -11.42 -5.06 11.99
CA ALA A 199 -11.27 -3.97 12.93
C ALA A 199 -11.00 -4.47 14.36
N ALA A 200 -11.69 -5.53 14.79
CA ALA A 200 -11.43 -6.21 16.05
C ALA A 200 -10.00 -6.79 16.10
N LEU A 201 -9.54 -7.42 15.01
CA LEU A 201 -8.16 -7.91 14.87
C LEU A 201 -7.14 -6.77 15.01
N CYS A 202 -7.39 -5.65 14.33
CA CYS A 202 -6.52 -4.48 14.41
C CYS A 202 -6.47 -3.92 15.83
N HIS A 203 -7.61 -3.80 16.49
CA HIS A 203 -7.73 -3.35 17.87
C HIS A 203 -6.91 -4.25 18.82
N ALA A 204 -7.11 -5.57 18.76
CA ALA A 204 -6.40 -6.54 19.59
C ALA A 204 -4.88 -6.53 19.40
N ARG A 205 -4.40 -6.12 18.21
CA ARG A 205 -2.97 -6.01 17.88
C ARG A 205 -2.39 -4.61 18.04
N GLY A 206 -3.18 -3.62 18.48
CA GLY A 206 -2.77 -2.23 18.56
C GLY A 206 -2.44 -1.61 17.20
N TRP A 207 -3.00 -2.16 16.13
CA TRP A 207 -2.90 -1.65 14.77
C TRP A 207 -3.96 -0.60 14.51
N ARG A 208 -3.56 0.40 13.73
CA ARG A 208 -4.45 1.46 13.29
C ARG A 208 -4.79 1.24 11.83
N ILE A 209 -6.06 1.26 11.53
CA ILE A 209 -6.56 1.02 10.17
C ILE A 209 -6.30 2.27 9.33
N ALA A 210 -5.86 2.04 8.10
CA ALA A 210 -5.95 2.98 7.01
C ALA A 210 -6.37 2.21 5.77
N VAL A 211 -7.15 2.85 4.89
CA VAL A 211 -7.57 2.22 3.63
C VAL A 211 -7.07 3.10 2.50
N LEU A 212 -6.39 2.49 1.53
CA LEU A 212 -5.92 3.17 0.34
C LEU A 212 -6.68 2.61 -0.86
N ALA A 213 -7.10 3.47 -1.79
CA ALA A 213 -7.84 3.10 -3.00
C ALA A 213 -9.26 2.53 -2.81
N CYS A 214 -9.93 2.86 -1.70
CA CYS A 214 -11.34 2.48 -1.47
C CYS A 214 -12.23 3.07 -2.56
N SER A 215 -13.15 2.28 -3.13
CA SER A 215 -14.16 2.82 -4.05
C SER A 215 -15.16 3.72 -3.33
N GLN A 216 -15.85 4.56 -4.11
CA GLN A 216 -16.94 5.36 -3.61
C GLN A 216 -18.09 4.48 -3.08
N ARG A 217 -18.40 3.38 -3.77
CA ARG A 217 -19.45 2.41 -3.40
C ARG A 217 -19.22 1.79 -2.02
N ARG A 218 -17.95 1.56 -1.63
CA ARG A 218 -17.59 0.88 -0.38
C ARG A 218 -17.21 1.78 0.79
N LEU A 219 -17.26 3.11 0.62
CA LEU A 219 -16.94 4.05 1.71
C LEU A 219 -17.69 3.77 3.01
N ARG A 220 -18.98 3.43 2.91
CA ARG A 220 -19.84 3.18 4.06
C ARG A 220 -19.36 2.03 4.94
N LEU A 221 -18.65 1.04 4.36
CA LEU A 221 -18.06 -0.07 5.12
C LEU A 221 -17.04 0.41 6.14
N TRP A 222 -16.41 1.57 5.94
CA TRP A 222 -15.30 2.05 6.77
C TRP A 222 -15.64 3.29 7.57
N THR A 223 -16.72 3.99 7.21
CA THR A 223 -17.18 5.20 7.90
C THR A 223 -18.30 4.94 8.91
N ASP A 224 -18.71 3.69 9.09
CA ASP A 224 -19.72 3.32 10.08
C ASP A 224 -19.23 3.68 11.50
N PRO A 225 -19.96 4.53 12.26
CA PRO A 225 -19.63 4.86 13.64
C PRO A 225 -19.56 3.66 14.59
N ALA A 226 -20.20 2.53 14.24
CA ALA A 226 -20.18 1.31 15.04
C ALA A 226 -18.84 0.55 14.95
N LEU A 227 -17.98 0.86 13.97
CA LEU A 227 -16.68 0.20 13.84
C LEU A 227 -15.74 0.62 14.97
N PRO A 228 -15.14 -0.35 15.70
CA PRO A 228 -14.16 -0.05 16.72
C PRO A 228 -12.91 0.56 16.08
N GLY A 229 -12.63 1.82 16.41
CA GLY A 229 -11.54 2.58 15.83
C GLY A 229 -11.84 4.07 15.80
N ARG A 230 -10.82 4.90 15.58
CA ARG A 230 -11.03 6.35 15.39
C ARG A 230 -11.77 6.59 14.07
N SER A 231 -12.63 7.61 14.04
CA SER A 231 -13.31 8.08 12.84
C SER A 231 -12.33 8.24 11.66
N LEU A 232 -12.50 7.45 10.61
CA LEU A 232 -11.74 7.58 9.38
C LEU A 232 -12.36 8.67 8.51
N ARG A 233 -11.53 9.60 8.03
CA ARG A 233 -11.96 10.62 7.07
C ARG A 233 -11.59 10.16 5.66
N ALA A 234 -12.59 10.12 4.78
CA ALA A 234 -12.38 9.87 3.36
C ALA A 234 -11.75 11.11 2.69
N VAL A 235 -10.59 10.92 2.07
CA VAL A 235 -9.89 11.93 1.28
C VAL A 235 -9.85 11.43 -0.16
N PRO A 236 -10.44 12.16 -1.13
CA PRO A 236 -10.38 11.76 -2.53
C PRO A 236 -8.93 11.82 -3.01
N ILE A 237 -8.45 10.74 -3.62
CA ILE A 237 -7.08 10.66 -4.14
C ILE A 237 -7.02 10.72 -5.67
N GLY A 238 -8.13 10.45 -6.35
CA GLY A 238 -8.20 10.44 -7.81
C GLY A 238 -9.38 9.63 -8.32
N ARG A 239 -9.32 9.25 -9.59
CA ARG A 239 -10.37 8.49 -10.28
C ARG A 239 -9.81 7.31 -11.03
N ASP A 240 -10.60 6.26 -11.14
CA ASP A 240 -10.30 5.15 -12.04
C ASP A 240 -10.61 5.58 -13.49
N VAL A 241 -9.96 4.95 -14.46
CA VAL A 241 -10.20 5.19 -15.89
C VAL A 241 -10.64 3.89 -16.51
N VAL A 242 -11.96 3.68 -16.52
CA VAL A 242 -12.61 2.41 -16.82
C VAL A 242 -13.40 2.56 -18.11
N ILE A 243 -13.02 1.77 -19.11
CA ILE A 243 -13.63 1.74 -20.42
C ILE A 243 -14.78 0.73 -20.40
N ASP A 244 -15.97 1.18 -20.80
CA ASP A 244 -17.10 0.32 -21.14
C ASP A 244 -16.80 -0.37 -22.48
N VAL A 245 -16.34 -1.62 -22.40
CA VAL A 245 -15.78 -2.38 -23.52
C VAL A 245 -16.84 -2.64 -24.61
N PRO A 246 -18.06 -3.09 -24.31
CA PRO A 246 -19.12 -3.28 -25.31
C PRO A 246 -19.40 -2.02 -26.14
N ASN A 247 -19.45 -0.86 -25.48
CA ASN A 247 -19.84 0.40 -26.09
C ASN A 247 -18.65 1.24 -26.59
N PHE A 248 -17.42 0.79 -26.38
CA PHE A 248 -16.24 1.53 -26.82
C PHE A 248 -16.17 1.60 -28.35
N ALA A 249 -16.15 2.83 -28.85
CA ALA A 249 -15.93 3.14 -30.25
C ALA A 249 -15.16 4.45 -30.38
N MET A 250 -14.11 4.46 -31.19
CA MET A 250 -13.27 5.64 -31.42
C MET A 250 -13.94 6.65 -32.37
N VAL A 251 -15.19 7.03 -32.14
CA VAL A 251 -16.01 7.88 -33.04
C VAL A 251 -15.97 9.35 -32.64
N GLY A 252 -15.93 10.25 -33.64
CA GLY A 252 -16.03 11.70 -33.41
C GLY A 252 -14.69 12.40 -33.16
N ARG A 253 -14.74 13.71 -32.88
CA ARG A 253 -13.55 14.58 -32.79
C ARG A 253 -12.68 14.31 -31.57
N LYS A 254 -13.28 13.91 -30.45
CA LYS A 254 -12.56 13.70 -29.16
C LYS A 254 -11.52 12.57 -29.21
N PHE A 255 -11.75 11.54 -30.03
CA PHE A 255 -10.81 10.43 -30.24
C PHE A 255 -9.80 10.65 -31.39
N ARG A 256 -9.70 11.86 -31.95
CA ARG A 256 -8.78 12.15 -33.07
C ARG A 256 -7.34 11.75 -32.75
N ASN A 257 -6.85 12.14 -31.57
CA ASN A 257 -5.47 11.86 -31.16
C ASN A 257 -5.24 10.35 -31.00
N LEU A 258 -6.21 9.63 -30.41
CA LEU A 258 -6.14 8.19 -30.25
C LEU A 258 -6.11 7.47 -31.61
N ARG A 259 -7.03 7.81 -32.53
CA ARG A 259 -7.03 7.25 -33.90
C ARG A 259 -5.74 7.57 -34.66
N GLN A 260 -5.19 8.76 -34.49
CA GLN A 260 -3.92 9.13 -35.13
C GLN A 260 -2.74 8.33 -34.58
N ALA A 261 -2.70 8.07 -33.27
CA ALA A 261 -1.68 7.23 -32.65
C ALA A 261 -1.75 5.78 -33.19
N VAL A 262 -2.95 5.19 -33.20
CA VAL A 262 -3.20 3.83 -33.73
C VAL A 262 -2.88 3.74 -35.23
N LYS A 263 -3.31 4.73 -36.03
CA LYS A 263 -3.00 4.74 -37.47
C LYS A 263 -1.50 4.90 -37.72
N ARG A 264 -0.80 5.67 -36.89
CA ARG A 264 0.65 5.85 -37.01
C ARG A 264 1.37 4.51 -36.78
N THR A 265 1.02 3.76 -35.74
CA THR A 265 1.67 2.46 -35.47
C THR A 265 1.38 1.44 -36.57
N HIS A 266 0.17 1.42 -37.16
CA HIS A 266 -0.09 0.64 -38.37
C HIS A 266 0.82 1.02 -39.53
N ASN A 267 1.02 2.32 -39.80
CA ASN A 267 1.90 2.78 -40.87
C ASN A 267 3.38 2.43 -40.63
N PHE A 268 3.79 2.28 -39.37
CA PHE A 268 5.10 1.77 -38.99
C PHE A 268 5.21 0.23 -39.05
N GLY A 269 4.16 -0.47 -39.46
CA GLY A 269 4.15 -1.93 -39.57
C GLY A 269 4.11 -2.65 -38.22
N ILE A 270 3.61 -2.01 -37.16
CA ILE A 270 3.49 -2.66 -35.84
C ILE A 270 2.38 -3.73 -35.88
N ALA A 271 2.77 -4.96 -35.54
CA ALA A 271 1.89 -6.09 -35.28
C ALA A 271 1.74 -6.30 -33.76
N THR A 272 0.60 -6.84 -33.34
CA THR A 272 0.29 -7.12 -31.94
C THR A 272 -0.08 -8.58 -31.74
N GLU A 273 0.33 -9.16 -30.62
CA GLU A 273 -0.03 -10.51 -30.19
C GLU A 273 -0.38 -10.51 -28.70
N ILE A 274 -1.30 -11.39 -28.29
CA ILE A 274 -1.69 -11.56 -26.88
C ILE A 274 -1.30 -12.97 -26.45
N VAL A 275 -0.61 -13.06 -25.31
CA VAL A 275 -0.16 -14.32 -24.72
C VAL A 275 -0.43 -14.32 -23.21
N ALA A 276 -0.69 -15.49 -22.63
CA ALA A 276 -0.73 -15.60 -21.17
C ALA A 276 0.69 -15.52 -20.60
N GLU A 277 0.89 -14.78 -19.50
CA GLU A 277 2.23 -14.62 -18.91
C GLU A 277 2.80 -15.97 -18.43
N GLN A 278 1.94 -16.88 -17.99
CA GLN A 278 2.32 -18.22 -17.53
C GLN A 278 2.73 -19.18 -18.66
N GLU A 279 2.43 -18.82 -19.91
CA GLU A 279 2.74 -19.61 -21.11
C GLU A 279 3.99 -19.09 -21.84
N LEU A 280 4.71 -18.11 -21.26
CA LEU A 280 5.96 -17.63 -21.81
C LEU A 280 7.05 -18.71 -21.71
N ASP A 281 7.62 -19.08 -22.85
CA ASP A 281 8.89 -19.79 -22.91
C ASP A 281 10.07 -18.86 -22.52
N GLU A 282 11.24 -19.46 -22.29
CA GLU A 282 12.42 -18.72 -21.85
C GLU A 282 12.94 -17.75 -22.93
N GLU A 283 12.75 -18.06 -24.22
CA GLU A 283 13.19 -17.20 -25.32
C GLU A 283 12.36 -15.91 -25.38
N ARG A 284 11.03 -16.02 -25.35
CA ARG A 284 10.12 -14.87 -25.28
C ARG A 284 10.33 -14.09 -23.98
N ARG A 285 10.53 -14.78 -22.85
CA ARG A 285 10.82 -14.11 -21.58
C ARG A 285 12.11 -13.28 -21.67
N ALA A 286 13.18 -13.82 -22.28
CA ALA A 286 14.43 -13.11 -22.47
C ALA A 286 14.23 -11.88 -23.37
N GLU A 287 13.52 -12.02 -24.49
CA GLU A 287 13.21 -10.91 -25.40
C GLU A 287 12.45 -9.78 -24.70
N LEU A 288 11.41 -10.11 -23.91
CA LEU A 288 10.63 -9.13 -23.14
C LEU A 288 11.46 -8.52 -22.00
N THR A 289 12.38 -9.29 -21.42
CA THR A 289 13.32 -8.79 -20.41
C THR A 289 14.25 -7.73 -21.00
N GLU A 290 14.72 -7.89 -22.23
CA GLU A 290 15.50 -6.85 -22.91
C GLU A 290 14.71 -5.55 -23.08
N VAL A 291 13.43 -5.64 -23.44
CA VAL A 291 12.55 -4.47 -23.60
C VAL A 291 12.43 -3.71 -22.28
N LEU A 292 12.24 -4.45 -21.20
CA LEU A 292 12.14 -3.93 -19.85
C LEU A 292 13.47 -3.28 -19.39
N LEU A 293 14.62 -3.89 -19.69
CA LEU A 293 15.95 -3.35 -19.42
C LEU A 293 16.29 -2.11 -20.26
N ALA A 294 15.83 -2.06 -21.51
CA ALA A 294 15.99 -0.92 -22.41
C ALA A 294 14.99 0.21 -22.12
N SER A 295 14.02 -0.02 -21.24
CA SER A 295 13.01 0.97 -20.89
C SER A 295 13.61 2.07 -20.01
N PRO A 296 13.27 3.34 -20.25
CA PRO A 296 13.90 4.47 -19.55
C PRO A 296 13.61 4.56 -18.04
N LYS A 297 12.72 3.73 -17.47
CA LYS A 297 12.32 3.81 -16.06
C LYS A 297 12.16 2.43 -15.42
N GLY A 298 12.58 2.28 -14.17
CA GLY A 298 12.09 1.21 -13.28
C GLY A 298 12.49 -0.23 -13.63
N ALA A 299 13.34 -0.46 -14.63
CA ALA A 299 13.70 -1.79 -15.12
C ALA A 299 14.13 -2.79 -14.02
N ARG A 300 14.83 -2.31 -12.98
CA ARG A 300 15.40 -3.17 -11.92
C ARG A 300 14.60 -3.18 -10.62
N THR A 301 13.47 -2.46 -10.56
CA THR A 301 12.73 -2.28 -9.31
C THR A 301 11.23 -2.33 -9.49
N ASP A 302 10.55 -3.09 -8.65
CA ASP A 302 9.11 -3.06 -8.51
C ASP A 302 8.67 -1.99 -7.51
N ARG A 303 7.55 -1.33 -7.82
CA ARG A 303 6.89 -0.32 -6.97
C ARG A 303 5.39 -0.62 -6.91
N GLY A 304 4.71 0.12 -6.07
CA GLY A 304 3.26 0.12 -5.92
C GLY A 304 2.75 -0.86 -4.87
N PHE A 305 1.55 -0.58 -4.37
CA PHE A 305 0.89 -1.37 -3.34
C PHE A 305 -0.56 -1.62 -3.70
N CYS A 306 -1.37 -0.60 -4.02
CA CYS A 306 -2.81 -0.83 -4.28
C CYS A 306 -3.19 -1.01 -5.74
N MET A 307 -2.32 -0.60 -6.67
CA MET A 307 -2.68 -0.45 -8.09
C MET A 307 -1.63 -1.02 -9.03
N SER A 308 -0.78 -1.92 -8.52
CA SER A 308 0.16 -2.67 -9.33
C SER A 308 0.47 -4.02 -8.70
N LEU A 309 0.77 -4.98 -9.58
CA LEU A 309 1.39 -6.24 -9.21
C LEU A 309 2.93 -6.10 -9.28
N ASP A 310 3.59 -7.03 -8.62
CA ASP A 310 5.03 -7.27 -8.74
C ASP A 310 5.32 -8.41 -9.73
N GLY A 311 6.60 -8.79 -9.89
CA GLY A 311 7.00 -9.99 -10.63
C GLY A 311 6.57 -9.99 -12.10
N VAL A 312 6.84 -8.89 -12.79
CA VAL A 312 6.61 -8.78 -14.24
C VAL A 312 7.44 -9.84 -14.96
N LEU A 313 6.81 -10.65 -15.81
CA LEU A 313 7.39 -11.79 -16.55
C LEU A 313 7.75 -13.03 -15.70
N GLU A 314 7.39 -13.06 -14.42
CA GLU A 314 7.65 -14.21 -13.54
C GLU A 314 6.58 -15.32 -13.67
N GLY A 315 5.45 -15.07 -14.34
CA GLY A 315 4.36 -16.05 -14.49
C GLY A 315 3.68 -16.44 -13.17
N LYS A 316 3.89 -15.65 -12.12
CA LYS A 316 3.46 -15.95 -10.75
C LYS A 316 1.94 -15.84 -10.57
N TYR A 317 1.32 -14.89 -11.25
CA TYR A 317 -0.08 -14.57 -11.04
C TYR A 317 -0.95 -15.20 -12.13
N PRO A 318 -2.02 -15.92 -11.75
CA PRO A 318 -3.01 -16.39 -12.71
C PRO A 318 -3.80 -15.22 -13.32
N GLY A 319 -4.39 -15.46 -14.49
CA GLY A 319 -5.24 -14.46 -15.16
C GLY A 319 -4.49 -13.23 -15.69
N VAL A 320 -3.17 -13.32 -15.86
CA VAL A 320 -2.34 -12.27 -16.46
C VAL A 320 -2.14 -12.52 -17.95
N GLN A 321 -2.44 -11.50 -18.75
CA GLN A 321 -2.24 -11.48 -20.19
C GLN A 321 -1.23 -10.39 -20.56
N LEU A 322 -0.35 -10.68 -21.50
CA LEU A 322 0.57 -9.72 -22.09
C LEU A 322 0.11 -9.44 -23.51
N ILE A 323 0.01 -8.16 -23.86
CA ILE A 323 -0.08 -7.76 -25.27
C ILE A 323 1.25 -7.18 -25.72
N ILE A 324 1.82 -7.74 -26.78
CA ILE A 324 3.18 -7.49 -27.24
C ILE A 324 3.11 -6.80 -28.61
N ALA A 325 3.87 -5.72 -28.80
CA ALA A 325 4.01 -5.00 -30.06
C ALA A 325 5.36 -5.32 -30.72
N ARG A 326 5.30 -5.89 -31.93
CA ARG A 326 6.47 -6.17 -32.79
C ARG A 326 6.49 -5.26 -33.99
N ASP A 327 7.66 -4.82 -34.39
CA ASP A 327 7.82 -4.08 -35.65
C ASP A 327 7.92 -5.01 -36.88
N ALA A 328 8.04 -4.43 -38.06
CA ALA A 328 8.15 -5.16 -39.32
C ALA A 328 9.40 -6.05 -39.43
N SER A 329 10.41 -5.85 -38.57
CA SER A 329 11.60 -6.70 -38.48
C SER A 329 11.43 -7.87 -37.50
N GLY A 330 10.30 -7.93 -36.79
CA GLY A 330 9.98 -8.95 -35.79
C GLY A 330 10.44 -8.61 -34.37
N GLN A 331 11.14 -7.49 -34.17
CA GLN A 331 11.65 -7.07 -32.87
C GLN A 331 10.52 -6.52 -31.97
N VAL A 332 10.46 -6.97 -30.71
CA VAL A 332 9.54 -6.37 -29.73
C VAL A 332 9.93 -4.94 -29.39
N GLN A 333 9.01 -4.01 -29.63
CA GLN A 333 9.15 -2.59 -29.32
C GLN A 333 8.53 -2.20 -27.97
N GLY A 334 7.52 -2.95 -27.51
CA GLY A 334 6.87 -2.74 -26.23
C GLY A 334 5.86 -3.85 -25.91
N PHE A 335 5.44 -3.92 -24.66
CA PHE A 335 4.37 -4.81 -24.21
C PHE A 335 3.65 -4.20 -23.01
N ASP A 336 2.35 -4.47 -22.91
CA ASP A 336 1.51 -4.07 -21.79
C ASP A 336 1.03 -5.32 -21.05
N ARG A 337 1.09 -5.27 -19.71
CA ARG A 337 0.64 -6.36 -18.83
C ARG A 337 -0.76 -6.06 -18.30
N PHE A 338 -1.71 -6.93 -18.59
CA PHE A 338 -3.09 -6.87 -18.12
C PHE A 338 -3.42 -8.01 -17.16
N THR A 339 -4.29 -7.75 -16.22
CA THR A 339 -4.82 -8.70 -15.24
C THR A 339 -6.32 -8.81 -15.40
N THR A 340 -6.90 -9.94 -14.98
CA THR A 340 -8.34 -10.22 -15.14
C THR A 340 -9.02 -10.49 -13.80
N ALA A 341 -10.30 -10.16 -13.73
CA ALA A 341 -11.23 -10.49 -12.64
C ALA A 341 -12.61 -10.88 -13.20
N GLY A 342 -13.50 -11.35 -12.32
CA GLY A 342 -14.89 -11.65 -12.66
C GLY A 342 -15.08 -12.69 -13.77
N GLY A 343 -14.20 -13.69 -13.85
CA GLY A 343 -14.22 -14.68 -14.93
C GLY A 343 -13.84 -14.11 -16.30
N GLY A 344 -13.06 -13.03 -16.33
CA GLY A 344 -12.70 -12.31 -17.56
C GLY A 344 -13.66 -11.18 -17.93
N SER A 345 -14.62 -10.84 -17.06
CA SER A 345 -15.51 -9.68 -17.28
C SER A 345 -14.79 -8.35 -17.16
N ASP A 346 -13.75 -8.27 -16.33
CA ASP A 346 -13.05 -7.03 -16.02
C ASP A 346 -11.54 -7.22 -16.26
N PHE A 347 -10.94 -6.33 -17.05
CA PHE A 347 -9.51 -6.27 -17.33
C PHE A 347 -8.89 -5.04 -16.68
N SER A 348 -7.63 -5.14 -16.26
CA SER A 348 -6.89 -4.02 -15.67
C SER A 348 -5.44 -4.00 -16.11
N LEU A 349 -5.03 -2.86 -16.68
CA LEU A 349 -3.63 -2.59 -17.02
C LEU A 349 -2.82 -2.48 -15.72
N ASP A 350 -1.86 -3.38 -15.56
CA ASP A 350 -0.88 -3.36 -14.46
C ASP A 350 0.27 -2.42 -14.79
N VAL A 351 0.98 -2.70 -15.88
CA VAL A 351 2.15 -1.90 -16.26
C VAL A 351 2.41 -1.95 -17.77
N PRO A 352 2.64 -0.79 -18.41
CA PRO A 352 3.14 -0.71 -19.78
C PRO A 352 4.68 -0.63 -19.82
N TRP A 353 5.29 -1.34 -20.77
CA TRP A 353 6.73 -1.33 -21.03
C TRP A 353 7.02 -1.06 -22.50
N ARG A 354 8.00 -0.19 -22.77
CA ARG A 354 8.46 0.06 -24.15
C ARG A 354 9.93 0.40 -24.20
N ARG A 355 10.57 0.03 -25.33
CA ARG A 355 11.95 0.37 -25.65
C ARG A 355 12.10 1.89 -25.82
N ARG A 356 13.31 2.39 -25.59
CA ARG A 356 13.68 3.75 -25.99
C ARG A 356 13.72 3.82 -27.53
N GLY A 357 12.99 4.77 -28.10
CA GLY A 357 12.89 4.92 -29.56
C GLY A 357 11.69 4.20 -30.20
N ALA A 358 10.91 3.46 -29.41
CA ALA A 358 9.68 2.83 -29.86
C ALA A 358 8.73 3.86 -30.52
N PRO A 359 8.07 3.52 -31.66
CA PRO A 359 7.16 4.42 -32.36
C PRO A 359 6.11 5.08 -31.45
N ASN A 360 5.90 6.38 -31.66
CA ASN A 360 4.89 7.14 -30.91
C ASN A 360 3.48 6.59 -31.21
N GLY A 361 2.78 6.12 -30.18
CA GLY A 361 1.46 5.54 -30.28
C GLY A 361 1.39 4.07 -29.89
N ILE A 362 2.51 3.44 -29.49
CA ILE A 362 2.54 2.03 -29.08
C ILE A 362 1.62 1.77 -27.89
N ASP A 363 1.70 2.56 -26.83
CA ASP A 363 0.86 2.38 -25.64
C ASP A 363 -0.63 2.50 -26.02
N GLU A 364 -1.00 3.49 -26.84
CA GLU A 364 -2.36 3.61 -27.38
C GLU A 364 -2.77 2.41 -28.24
N ARG A 365 -1.84 1.88 -29.04
CA ARG A 365 -2.11 0.75 -29.92
C ARG A 365 -2.37 -0.52 -29.12
N LEU A 366 -1.49 -0.84 -28.17
CA LEU A 366 -1.62 -2.00 -27.28
C LEU A 366 -2.92 -1.92 -26.48
N SER A 367 -3.27 -0.75 -25.96
CA SER A 367 -4.52 -0.57 -25.24
C SER A 367 -5.76 -0.74 -26.11
N VAL A 368 -5.78 -0.19 -27.33
CA VAL A 368 -6.92 -0.33 -28.26
C VAL A 368 -7.08 -1.76 -28.75
N ASP A 369 -5.98 -2.44 -29.06
CA ASP A 369 -6.02 -3.84 -29.49
C ASP A 369 -6.45 -4.75 -28.34
N MET A 370 -6.01 -4.48 -27.11
CA MET A 370 -6.50 -5.20 -25.92
C MET A 370 -7.98 -4.95 -25.67
N ILE A 371 -8.49 -3.72 -25.81
CA ILE A 371 -9.93 -3.44 -25.71
C ILE A 371 -10.72 -4.25 -26.75
N THR A 372 -10.18 -4.37 -27.96
CA THR A 372 -10.81 -5.14 -29.04
C THR A 372 -10.83 -6.63 -28.70
N ALA A 373 -9.71 -7.20 -28.27
CA ALA A 373 -9.64 -8.60 -27.85
C ALA A 373 -10.53 -8.90 -26.63
N ALA A 374 -10.56 -8.00 -25.65
CA ALA A 374 -11.44 -8.10 -24.49
C ALA A 374 -12.92 -8.07 -24.91
N LYS A 375 -13.29 -7.26 -25.90
CA LYS A 375 -14.63 -7.22 -26.47
C LYS A 375 -15.02 -8.54 -27.12
N ASP A 376 -14.13 -9.12 -27.91
CA ASP A 376 -14.35 -10.40 -28.58
C ASP A 376 -14.45 -11.55 -27.55
N ALA A 377 -13.75 -11.44 -26.42
CA ALA A 377 -13.87 -12.34 -25.28
C ALA A 377 -15.12 -12.09 -24.39
N GLY A 378 -15.95 -11.10 -24.70
CA GLY A 378 -17.18 -10.80 -23.96
C GLY A 378 -16.97 -9.99 -22.67
N ALA A 379 -15.81 -9.35 -22.49
CA ALA A 379 -15.54 -8.50 -21.34
C ALA A 379 -16.48 -7.29 -21.28
N ARG A 380 -16.70 -6.79 -20.06
CA ARG A 380 -17.54 -5.63 -19.77
C ARG A 380 -16.72 -4.37 -19.54
N ARG A 381 -15.60 -4.47 -18.83
CA ARG A 381 -14.80 -3.31 -18.42
C ARG A 381 -13.33 -3.53 -18.65
N LEU A 382 -12.62 -2.45 -18.96
CA LEU A 382 -11.17 -2.43 -19.01
C LEU A 382 -10.66 -1.16 -18.32
N SER A 383 -9.99 -1.30 -17.17
CA SER A 383 -9.31 -0.21 -16.49
C SER A 383 -7.90 -0.02 -17.06
N LEU A 384 -7.55 1.22 -17.39
CA LEU A 384 -6.23 1.58 -17.90
C LEU A 384 -5.26 2.02 -16.81
N ALA A 385 -5.74 2.72 -15.79
CA ALA A 385 -4.98 3.08 -14.60
C ALA A 385 -5.80 4.05 -13.76
N PHE A 386 -5.28 4.31 -12.57
CA PHE A 386 -5.70 5.40 -11.73
C PHE A 386 -5.15 6.76 -12.19
N ALA A 387 -6.06 7.69 -12.46
CA ALA A 387 -5.77 9.10 -12.64
C ALA A 387 -5.73 9.79 -11.27
N ALA A 388 -4.54 10.10 -10.77
CA ALA A 388 -4.39 10.82 -9.50
C ALA A 388 -4.85 12.27 -9.65
N PHE A 389 -5.70 12.74 -8.74
CA PHE A 389 -6.14 14.14 -8.60
C PHE A 389 -6.49 14.87 -9.92
N PRO A 390 -7.36 14.34 -10.79
CA PRO A 390 -7.68 14.97 -12.07
C PRO A 390 -8.23 16.39 -11.88
N GLU A 391 -8.99 16.62 -10.80
CA GLU A 391 -9.55 17.94 -10.49
C GLU A 391 -8.48 19.02 -10.20
N ILE A 392 -7.26 18.64 -9.79
CA ILE A 392 -6.16 19.58 -9.55
C ILE A 392 -5.48 19.96 -10.88
N PHE A 393 -5.45 19.04 -11.84
CA PHE A 393 -4.89 19.28 -13.17
C PHE A 393 -5.83 20.12 -14.06
N ASP A 394 -7.15 19.95 -13.91
CA ASP A 394 -8.16 20.67 -14.69
C ASP A 394 -8.55 22.05 -14.13
N ALA A 395 -8.11 22.41 -12.91
CA ALA A 395 -8.51 23.67 -12.28
C ALA A 395 -7.82 24.90 -12.91
N ALA A 396 -8.58 25.69 -13.66
CA ALA A 396 -8.13 26.97 -14.25
C ALA A 396 -7.72 28.04 -13.22
N HIS A 397 -8.26 27.98 -11.99
CA HIS A 397 -7.91 28.89 -10.88
C HIS A 397 -7.63 28.09 -9.60
N ARG A 398 -6.34 27.85 -9.30
CA ARG A 398 -5.93 27.07 -8.11
C ARG A 398 -5.97 27.92 -6.83
N SER A 399 -6.69 27.45 -5.82
CA SER A 399 -6.64 27.97 -4.45
C SER A 399 -5.24 27.80 -3.84
N ARG A 400 -4.91 28.56 -2.77
CA ARG A 400 -3.59 28.48 -2.11
C ARG A 400 -3.27 27.07 -1.59
N LEU A 401 -4.28 26.38 -1.07
CA LEU A 401 -4.14 24.99 -0.59
C LEU A 401 -3.91 24.01 -1.75
N GLN A 402 -4.60 24.18 -2.88
CA GLN A 402 -4.37 23.37 -4.09
C GLN A 402 -2.99 23.60 -4.68
N ARG A 403 -2.41 24.81 -4.59
CA ARG A 403 -1.02 25.06 -5.02
C ARG A 403 0.00 24.33 -4.15
N LEU A 404 -0.21 24.28 -2.83
CA LEU A 404 0.66 23.54 -1.92
C LEU A 404 0.61 22.03 -2.21
N PHE A 405 -0.60 21.48 -2.41
CA PHE A 405 -0.74 20.08 -2.82
C PHE A 405 -0.14 19.81 -4.20
N TYR A 406 -0.31 20.71 -5.16
CA TYR A 406 0.32 20.61 -6.48
C TYR A 406 1.85 20.55 -6.36
N LEU A 407 2.46 21.38 -5.51
CA LEU A 407 3.90 21.37 -5.24
C LEU A 407 4.36 20.05 -4.59
N LEU A 408 3.59 19.54 -3.61
CA LEU A 408 3.89 18.26 -2.96
C LEU A 408 3.75 17.07 -3.92
N ILE A 409 2.75 17.09 -4.81
CA ILE A 409 2.55 16.07 -5.85
C ILE A 409 3.70 16.12 -6.87
N HIS A 410 4.16 17.30 -7.28
CA HIS A 410 5.32 17.42 -8.17
C HIS A 410 6.63 16.96 -7.52
N LEU A 411 6.74 17.01 -6.19
CA LEU A 411 7.88 16.39 -5.49
C LEU A 411 7.89 14.86 -5.65
N LEU A 412 6.73 14.24 -5.93
CA LEU A 412 6.56 12.82 -6.22
C LEU A 412 6.60 12.47 -7.73
N ASP A 413 6.64 13.45 -8.64
CA ASP A 413 6.71 13.23 -10.10
C ASP A 413 7.91 12.39 -10.57
N PRO A 414 9.10 12.43 -9.92
CA PRO A 414 10.18 11.49 -10.24
C PRO A 414 9.80 10.02 -10.00
N MET A 415 8.78 9.77 -9.16
CA MET A 415 8.37 8.42 -8.75
C MET A 415 7.24 7.87 -9.62
N ILE A 416 6.25 8.69 -9.99
CA ILE A 416 5.19 8.39 -10.97
C ILE A 416 5.06 9.63 -11.85
N SER A 417 5.20 9.50 -13.18
CA SER A 417 5.05 10.63 -14.09
C SER A 417 3.57 10.95 -14.33
N LEU A 418 2.94 11.48 -13.28
CA LEU A 418 1.51 11.66 -13.13
C LEU A 418 0.91 12.49 -14.28
N GLU A 419 1.60 13.53 -14.72
CA GLU A 419 1.11 14.38 -15.81
C GLU A 419 1.07 13.64 -17.16
N SER A 420 2.11 12.87 -17.48
CA SER A 420 2.13 12.07 -18.72
C SER A 420 1.10 10.95 -18.69
N LEU A 421 0.91 10.32 -17.52
CA LEU A 421 -0.10 9.28 -17.30
C LEU A 421 -1.50 9.87 -17.48
N TYR A 422 -1.79 11.00 -16.82
CA TYR A 422 -3.07 11.71 -16.95
C TYR A 422 -3.37 12.07 -18.41
N ARG A 423 -2.40 12.64 -19.13
CA ARG A 423 -2.54 12.97 -20.56
C ARG A 423 -2.80 11.76 -21.45
N TYR A 424 -2.22 10.61 -21.13
CA TYR A 424 -2.50 9.36 -21.82
C TYR A 424 -3.93 8.88 -21.54
N LEU A 425 -4.33 8.82 -20.26
CA LEU A 425 -5.65 8.35 -19.85
C LEU A 425 -6.81 9.20 -20.41
N CYS A 426 -6.64 10.52 -20.46
CA CYS A 426 -7.65 11.43 -21.02
C CYS A 426 -7.93 11.20 -22.52
N LYS A 427 -7.07 10.48 -23.26
CA LYS A 427 -7.33 10.13 -24.67
C LYS A 427 -8.51 9.17 -24.84
N PHE A 428 -8.84 8.40 -23.79
CA PHE A 428 -9.90 7.39 -23.79
C PHE A 428 -11.26 7.93 -23.34
N HIS A 429 -11.30 9.14 -22.73
CA HIS A 429 -12.54 9.80 -22.30
C HIS A 429 -13.42 8.92 -21.39
N ALA A 430 -12.79 8.19 -20.48
CA ALA A 430 -13.40 7.13 -19.68
C ALA A 430 -13.13 7.30 -18.17
N LEU A 431 -13.13 8.55 -17.68
CA LEU A 431 -13.00 8.81 -16.24
C LEU A 431 -14.25 8.31 -15.50
N ASP A 432 -14.04 7.49 -14.48
CA ASP A 432 -15.10 6.81 -13.74
C ASP A 432 -15.14 7.25 -12.27
N GLU A 433 -15.51 6.34 -11.36
CA GLU A 433 -15.67 6.58 -9.93
C GLU A 433 -14.40 7.11 -9.25
N ARG A 434 -14.63 7.88 -8.17
CA ARG A 434 -13.57 8.35 -7.30
C ARG A 434 -13.05 7.22 -6.42
N ARG A 435 -11.73 7.21 -6.22
CA ARG A 435 -11.09 6.41 -5.18
C ARG A 435 -10.65 7.30 -4.01
N TYR A 436 -10.70 6.73 -2.82
CA TYR A 436 -10.48 7.45 -1.57
C TYR A 436 -9.39 6.79 -0.74
N ALA A 437 -8.62 7.64 -0.05
CA ALA A 437 -7.81 7.21 1.10
C ALA A 437 -8.59 7.53 2.38
N LEU A 438 -8.85 6.53 3.21
CA LEU A 438 -9.48 6.69 4.51
C LEU A 438 -8.42 6.77 5.60
N VAL A 439 -8.33 7.92 6.24
CA VAL A 439 -7.21 8.29 7.12
C VAL A 439 -7.69 8.82 8.46
N SER A 440 -6.90 8.60 9.52
CA SER A 440 -7.08 9.29 10.79
C SER A 440 -6.28 10.59 10.82
N LEU A 441 -6.99 11.72 10.89
CA LEU A 441 -6.38 13.06 10.88
C LEU A 441 -5.37 13.28 12.02
N SER A 442 -5.63 12.67 13.18
CA SER A 442 -4.77 12.78 14.37
C SER A 442 -3.33 12.29 14.14
N GLN A 443 -3.10 11.50 13.08
CA GLN A 443 -1.85 10.80 12.85
C GLN A 443 -1.49 10.80 11.36
N LEU A 444 -1.81 11.92 10.68
CA LEU A 444 -1.60 12.10 9.26
C LEU A 444 -0.12 11.96 8.86
N VAL A 445 0.80 12.58 9.61
CA VAL A 445 2.24 12.58 9.30
C VAL A 445 2.84 11.16 9.29
N PRO A 446 2.75 10.35 10.37
CA PRO A 446 3.28 8.99 10.33
C PRO A 446 2.55 8.10 9.32
N LEU A 447 1.25 8.35 9.08
CA LEU A 447 0.51 7.62 8.05
C LEU A 447 1.02 7.93 6.65
N LEU A 448 1.32 9.19 6.35
CA LEU A 448 1.87 9.60 5.06
C LEU A 448 3.20 8.90 4.80
N ILE A 449 4.10 8.85 5.79
CA ILE A 449 5.36 8.10 5.70
C ILE A 449 5.08 6.63 5.37
N VAL A 450 4.12 6.01 6.06
CA VAL A 450 3.73 4.62 5.79
C VAL A 450 3.20 4.44 4.37
N LEU A 451 2.21 5.22 3.94
CA LEU A 451 1.62 5.12 2.60
C LEU A 451 2.67 5.34 1.50
N LEU A 452 3.51 6.38 1.65
CA LEU A 452 4.58 6.65 0.70
C LEU A 452 5.59 5.51 0.63
N SER A 453 5.95 4.97 1.80
CA SER A 453 6.89 3.85 1.86
C SER A 453 6.30 2.54 1.31
N LEU A 454 4.98 2.36 1.32
CA LEU A 454 4.33 1.19 0.74
C LEU A 454 4.22 1.31 -0.78
N GLU A 455 3.79 2.47 -1.27
CA GLU A 455 3.53 2.68 -2.70
C GLU A 455 4.82 2.93 -3.50
N PHE A 456 5.82 3.60 -2.92
CA PHE A 456 6.95 4.11 -3.71
C PHE A 456 8.32 3.55 -3.35
N MET A 457 8.44 2.80 -2.25
CA MET A 457 9.73 2.22 -1.88
C MET A 457 10.11 1.14 -2.90
N PRO A 458 11.26 1.26 -3.59
CA PRO A 458 11.67 0.30 -4.60
C PRO A 458 11.97 -1.06 -3.95
N ARG A 459 11.42 -2.12 -4.53
CA ARG A 459 11.82 -3.51 -4.24
C ARG A 459 12.67 -4.01 -5.39
N ARG A 460 13.76 -4.73 -5.11
CA ARG A 460 14.57 -5.32 -6.18
C ARG A 460 13.72 -6.35 -6.93
N ARG A 461 13.69 -6.22 -8.26
CA ARG A 461 13.14 -7.23 -9.15
C ARG A 461 14.15 -8.36 -9.32
N GLN A 462 13.69 -9.59 -9.27
CA GLN A 462 14.50 -10.73 -9.68
C GLN A 462 14.31 -10.85 -11.20
N LEU A 463 15.34 -10.45 -11.95
CA LEU A 463 15.36 -10.68 -13.40
C LEU A 463 16.14 -11.98 -13.65
N PRO A 464 15.67 -12.83 -14.58
CA PRO A 464 16.45 -13.98 -15.03
C PRO A 464 17.77 -13.58 -15.66
#